data_AF-A0A2E7JVF3-F1
#
_entry.id   AF-A0A2E7JVF3-F1
#
_cell.length_a   1.000
_cell.length_b   1.000
_cell.length_c   1.000
_cell.angle_alpha   90.00
_cell.angle_beta   90.00
_cell.angle_gamma   90.00
#
_symmetry.space_group_name_H-M   'P 1'
#
loop_
_entity.id
_entity.type
_entity.pdbx_description
1 polymer ?
#
loop_
_entity_poly.entity_id
_entity_poly.type
_entity_poly.pdbx_seq_one_letter_code
_entity_poly.pdbx_strand_id
1 'polypeptide(L)'
;MRRAQTTAATAVGRRLSGRIPRIALLIALTAAQAAAQGDLVLNEAELGDEAVQLRAVLAGTDEEAYAQILTLVDIVQDPLPDTAAVYDIVVHYDPDRYSNARVGTYPLDFANQFIQWGRRVALHTQRTRWTSGRFYLRDISTAREAWILTEDARLLMGLMRKKLPGEDTRFLRFVHALPPYVDLRTMGSWLRLIHTEDRELANHRRQQEREAEQNSLLKDLQP
;
A
#
# COMPACT_ATOMS: atom_id res chain seq x y z
N MET A 1 -66.07 -16.43 41.72
CA MET A 1 -64.78 -16.80 42.32
C MET A 1 -63.87 -15.57 42.30
N ARG A 2 -63.38 -15.19 43.50
CA ARG A 2 -62.21 -14.36 43.86
C ARG A 2 -61.83 -13.21 42.90
N ARG A 3 -62.12 -11.96 43.30
CA ARG A 3 -61.20 -11.01 44.00
C ARG A 3 -60.15 -10.42 43.03
N ALA A 4 -59.83 -9.14 43.00
CA ALA A 4 -60.23 -7.91 43.70
C ALA A 4 -59.45 -6.76 42.98
N GLN A 5 -59.97 -5.53 42.94
CA GLN A 5 -59.40 -4.35 43.65
C GLN A 5 -58.05 -3.83 43.09
N THR A 6 -57.74 -2.53 42.93
CA THR A 6 -58.41 -1.22 43.03
C THR A 6 -57.38 -0.19 42.49
N THR A 7 -57.84 1.02 42.17
CA THR A 7 -57.17 2.34 42.33
C THR A 7 -55.96 2.74 41.47
N ALA A 8 -56.25 3.65 40.53
CA ALA A 8 -55.82 5.05 40.48
C ALA A 8 -54.41 5.45 40.98
N ALA A 9 -53.65 6.14 40.10
CA ALA A 9 -52.88 7.33 40.47
C ALA A 9 -52.48 8.14 39.23
N THR A 10 -52.92 9.40 39.22
CA THR A 10 -52.52 10.48 38.34
C THR A 10 -51.11 10.98 38.69
N ALA A 11 -50.23 11.14 37.70
CA ALA A 11 -49.06 12.03 37.75
C ALA A 11 -48.70 12.41 36.31
N VAL A 12 -49.17 13.54 35.79
CA VAL A 12 -48.48 14.83 35.78
C VAL A 12 -47.01 14.72 35.39
N GLY A 13 -46.75 15.01 34.11
CA GLY A 13 -45.72 15.93 33.65
C GLY A 13 -44.26 15.59 33.93
N ARG A 14 -43.51 15.34 32.85
CA ARG A 14 -42.38 16.21 32.48
C ARG A 14 -41.90 15.91 31.06
N ARG A 15 -42.09 16.89 30.19
CA ARG A 15 -41.32 17.03 28.95
C ARG A 15 -39.85 17.14 29.34
N LEU A 16 -39.03 16.17 28.95
CA LEU A 16 -37.59 16.34 28.86
C LEU A 16 -37.23 16.54 27.40
N SER A 17 -37.43 17.77 26.96
CA SER A 17 -36.69 18.38 25.86
C SER A 17 -35.22 18.46 26.32
N GLY A 18 -34.47 17.37 26.14
CA GLY A 18 -33.04 17.32 26.33
C GLY A 18 -32.36 17.54 24.99
N ARG A 19 -32.15 18.80 24.60
CA ARG A 19 -31.15 19.13 23.58
C ARG A 19 -29.80 18.64 24.09
N ILE A 20 -29.29 17.54 23.54
CA ILE A 20 -27.89 17.17 23.70
C ILE A 20 -27.08 18.34 23.12
N PRO A 21 -26.20 19.00 23.88
CA PRO A 21 -25.37 20.05 23.33
C PRO A 21 -24.53 19.45 22.20
N ARG A 22 -24.68 19.99 20.99
CA ARG A 22 -23.98 19.56 19.77
C ARG A 22 -22.45 19.50 19.91
N ILE A 23 -21.90 20.15 20.94
CA ILE A 23 -20.47 20.16 21.27
C ILE A 23 -20.00 18.79 21.78
N ALA A 24 -20.82 18.06 22.57
CA ALA A 24 -20.45 16.73 23.06
C ALA A 24 -20.42 15.67 21.94
N LEU A 25 -21.25 15.85 20.90
CA LEU A 25 -21.24 14.98 19.72
C LEU A 25 -20.03 15.25 18.81
N LEU A 26 -19.54 16.49 18.77
CA LEU A 26 -18.32 16.86 18.03
C LEU A 26 -17.05 16.36 18.73
N ILE A 27 -16.98 16.41 20.06
CA ILE A 27 -15.81 15.94 20.82
C ILE A 27 -15.70 14.40 20.79
N ALA A 28 -16.82 13.68 20.86
CA ALA A 28 -16.84 12.23 20.70
C ALA A 28 -16.49 11.79 19.27
N LEU A 29 -16.84 12.60 18.24
CA LEU A 29 -16.42 12.33 16.87
C LEU A 29 -14.91 12.51 16.70
N THR A 30 -14.31 13.56 17.29
CA THR A 30 -12.86 13.78 17.22
C THR A 30 -12.05 12.74 18.00
N ALA A 31 -12.55 12.26 19.14
CA ALA A 31 -11.89 11.20 19.90
C ALA A 31 -11.98 9.84 19.20
N ALA A 32 -13.10 9.55 18.52
CA ALA A 32 -13.23 8.37 17.66
C ALA A 32 -12.36 8.46 16.40
N GLN A 33 -12.19 9.66 15.83
CA GLN A 33 -11.27 9.90 14.71
C GLN A 33 -9.80 9.71 15.12
N ALA A 34 -9.43 10.17 16.33
CA ALA A 34 -8.07 10.01 16.87
C ALA A 34 -7.79 8.57 17.34
N ALA A 35 -8.79 7.88 17.90
CA ALA A 35 -8.67 6.46 18.26
C ALA A 35 -8.61 5.54 17.01
N ALA A 36 -9.20 5.97 15.88
CA ALA A 36 -9.07 5.28 14.59
C ALA A 36 -7.74 5.56 13.88
N GLN A 37 -7.00 6.60 14.27
CA GLN A 37 -5.67 6.91 13.72
C GLN A 37 -4.56 6.02 14.29
N GLY A 38 -4.75 5.47 15.49
CA GLY A 38 -3.79 4.52 16.10
C GLY A 38 -3.74 3.14 15.43
N ASP A 39 -4.72 2.82 14.57
CA ASP A 39 -4.86 1.51 13.90
C ASP A 39 -4.39 1.53 12.43
N LEU A 40 -3.85 2.68 11.97
CA LEU A 40 -3.41 2.93 10.58
C LEU A 40 -1.90 3.12 10.42
N VAL A 41 -1.18 3.26 11.53
CA VAL A 41 0.29 3.34 11.55
C VAL A 41 0.82 1.94 11.80
N LEU A 42 1.57 1.41 10.83
CA LEU A 42 2.23 0.12 10.95
C LEU A 42 3.42 0.22 11.91
N ASN A 43 3.51 -0.71 12.84
CA ASN A 43 4.72 -0.91 13.62
C ASN A 43 5.79 -1.68 12.80
N GLU A 44 7.02 -1.79 13.34
CA GLU A 44 8.14 -2.44 12.63
C GLU A 44 7.88 -3.92 12.28
N ALA A 45 7.22 -4.67 13.16
CA ALA A 45 6.88 -6.06 12.88
C ALA A 45 5.83 -6.17 11.77
N GLU A 46 4.81 -5.29 11.78
CA GLU A 46 3.81 -5.22 10.74
C GLU A 46 4.41 -4.80 9.39
N LEU A 47 5.36 -3.85 9.38
CA LEU A 47 6.10 -3.50 8.17
C LEU A 47 6.88 -4.70 7.60
N GLY A 48 7.53 -5.47 8.48
CA GLY A 48 8.22 -6.72 8.10
C GLY A 48 7.27 -7.75 7.50
N ASP A 49 6.12 -7.99 8.14
CA ASP A 49 5.10 -8.93 7.66
C ASP A 49 4.51 -8.50 6.32
N GLU A 50 4.22 -7.21 6.14
CA GLU A 50 3.70 -6.65 4.89
C GLU A 50 4.75 -6.73 3.76
N ALA A 51 6.03 -6.49 4.04
CA ALA A 51 7.10 -6.67 3.06
C ALA A 51 7.24 -8.14 2.61
N VAL A 52 7.10 -9.09 3.53
CA VAL A 52 7.09 -10.54 3.21
C VAL A 52 5.88 -10.89 2.34
N GLN A 53 4.69 -10.42 2.69
CA GLN A 53 3.48 -10.64 1.89
C GLN A 53 3.61 -10.03 0.49
N LEU A 54 4.13 -8.81 0.40
CA LEU A 54 4.35 -8.13 -0.87
C LEU A 54 5.39 -8.88 -1.72
N ARG A 55 6.45 -9.42 -1.13
CA ARG A 55 7.41 -10.26 -1.84
C ARG A 55 6.73 -11.49 -2.47
N ALA A 56 5.83 -12.16 -1.73
CA ALA A 56 5.06 -13.30 -2.24
C ALA A 56 4.06 -12.90 -3.35
N VAL A 57 3.53 -11.68 -3.30
CA VAL A 57 2.71 -11.10 -4.37
C VAL A 57 3.53 -10.87 -5.64
N LEU A 58 4.76 -10.36 -5.51
CA LEU A 58 5.61 -9.99 -6.65
C LEU A 58 6.24 -11.20 -7.35
N ALA A 59 6.62 -12.23 -6.59
CA ALA A 59 7.19 -13.47 -7.12
C ALA A 59 6.53 -14.68 -6.46
N GLY A 60 5.68 -15.38 -7.22
CA GLY A 60 5.09 -16.64 -6.79
C GLY A 60 6.10 -17.77 -6.68
N THR A 61 5.72 -18.85 -5.97
CA THR A 61 6.57 -20.04 -5.79
C THR A 61 6.93 -20.72 -7.11
N ASP A 62 6.04 -20.65 -8.09
CA ASP A 62 6.22 -21.26 -9.41
C ASP A 62 6.80 -20.29 -10.44
N GLU A 63 7.10 -19.05 -10.04
CA GLU A 63 7.61 -17.98 -10.91
C GLU A 63 9.12 -17.78 -10.70
N GLU A 64 9.90 -18.82 -10.99
CA GLU A 64 11.34 -18.86 -10.74
C GLU A 64 12.08 -17.63 -11.31
N ALA A 65 11.70 -17.17 -12.51
CA ALA A 65 12.27 -15.99 -13.14
C ALA A 65 12.12 -14.72 -12.27
N TYR A 66 10.93 -14.48 -11.71
CA TYR A 66 10.70 -13.34 -10.83
C TYR A 66 11.39 -13.52 -9.48
N ALA A 67 11.42 -14.74 -8.95
CA ALA A 67 12.11 -15.03 -7.69
C ALA A 67 13.63 -14.81 -7.79
N GLN A 68 14.25 -15.12 -8.94
CA GLN A 68 15.68 -14.91 -9.17
C GLN A 68 16.07 -13.43 -9.26
N ILE A 69 15.27 -12.62 -9.97
CA ILE A 69 15.60 -11.20 -10.19
C ILE A 69 15.15 -10.29 -9.05
N LEU A 70 14.14 -10.67 -8.25
CA LEU A 70 13.63 -9.84 -7.16
C LEU A 70 14.61 -9.82 -5.99
N THR A 71 15.33 -8.73 -5.83
CA THR A 71 16.37 -8.62 -4.80
C THR A 71 15.78 -8.14 -3.48
N LEU A 72 15.05 -7.03 -3.49
CA LEU A 72 14.59 -6.36 -2.27
C LEU A 72 13.20 -5.75 -2.45
N VAL A 73 12.45 -5.74 -1.35
CA VAL A 73 11.12 -5.14 -1.24
C VAL A 73 11.09 -4.42 0.11
N ASP A 74 10.98 -3.10 0.07
CA ASP A 74 10.90 -2.26 1.25
C ASP A 74 9.58 -1.48 1.27
N ILE A 75 9.04 -1.29 2.46
CA ILE A 75 7.89 -0.41 2.73
C ILE A 75 8.40 0.68 3.66
N VAL A 76 8.48 1.90 3.15
CA VAL A 76 9.12 3.03 3.83
C VAL A 76 8.06 4.08 4.14
N GLN A 77 8.01 4.55 5.38
CA GLN A 77 7.11 5.63 5.75
C GLN A 77 7.59 6.96 5.14
N ASP A 78 6.68 7.72 4.53
CA ASP A 78 6.95 9.08 4.07
C ASP A 78 7.30 9.95 5.30
N PRO A 79 8.47 10.61 5.32
CA PRO A 79 8.94 11.37 6.47
C PRO A 79 8.15 12.67 6.73
N LEU A 80 7.15 13.01 5.91
CA LEU A 80 6.30 14.19 6.11
C LEU A 80 5.52 14.11 7.44
N PRO A 81 5.84 14.96 8.44
CA PRO A 81 5.46 14.74 9.83
C PRO A 81 3.99 15.06 10.20
N ASP A 82 3.20 15.66 9.29
CA ASP A 82 1.87 16.24 9.62
C ASP A 82 0.69 15.56 8.89
N THR A 83 0.92 14.45 8.18
CA THR A 83 -0.13 13.71 7.46
C THR A 83 -0.35 12.32 8.07
N ALA A 84 -1.52 11.73 7.80
CA ALA A 84 -1.74 10.30 8.06
C ALA A 84 -0.55 9.49 7.52
N ALA A 85 -0.09 8.45 8.22
CA ALA A 85 1.05 7.67 7.79
C ALA A 85 0.83 7.10 6.39
N VAL A 86 1.63 7.59 5.43
CA VAL A 86 1.68 7.11 4.05
C VAL A 86 2.97 6.33 3.87
N TYR A 87 2.88 5.19 3.21
CA TYR A 87 4.03 4.31 2.99
C TYR A 87 4.32 4.14 1.50
N ASP A 88 5.55 4.45 1.11
CA ASP A 88 6.09 4.19 -0.21
C ASP A 88 6.57 2.74 -0.30
N ILE A 89 6.33 2.12 -1.45
CA ILE A 89 6.75 0.76 -1.77
C ILE A 89 7.95 0.86 -2.70
N VAL A 90 9.07 0.29 -2.30
CA VAL A 90 10.31 0.27 -3.09
C VAL A 90 10.65 -1.17 -3.44
N VAL A 91 10.70 -1.45 -4.75
CA VAL A 91 11.07 -2.77 -5.25
C VAL A 91 12.35 -2.66 -6.06
N HIS A 92 13.36 -3.44 -5.66
CA HIS A 92 14.60 -3.57 -6.41
C HIS A 92 14.65 -4.91 -7.12
N TYR A 93 15.17 -4.88 -8.35
CA TYR A 93 15.45 -6.08 -9.11
C TYR A 93 16.74 -5.97 -9.90
N ASP A 94 17.25 -7.13 -10.25
CA ASP A 94 18.49 -7.29 -11.00
C ASP A 94 18.26 -8.32 -12.12
N PRO A 95 18.00 -7.86 -13.36
CA PRO A 95 17.70 -8.75 -14.48
C PRO A 95 18.89 -9.64 -14.87
N ASP A 96 20.13 -9.25 -14.52
CA ASP A 96 21.34 -10.01 -14.82
C ASP A 96 21.46 -11.29 -13.98
N ARG A 97 20.68 -11.40 -12.89
CA ARG A 97 20.57 -12.63 -12.09
C ARG A 97 19.77 -13.72 -12.76
N TYR A 98 18.98 -13.37 -13.78
CA TYR A 98 18.20 -14.35 -14.49
C TYR A 98 19.09 -15.33 -15.24
N SER A 99 18.97 -16.62 -14.91
CA SER A 99 19.72 -17.67 -15.56
C SER A 99 18.77 -18.74 -16.10
N ASN A 100 18.66 -18.83 -17.43
CA ASN A 100 17.96 -19.91 -18.09
C ASN A 100 18.68 -20.29 -19.39
N ALA A 101 19.18 -21.52 -19.45
CA ALA A 101 19.94 -22.04 -20.58
C ALA A 101 19.18 -22.03 -21.93
N ARG A 102 17.85 -21.94 -21.92
CA ARG A 102 17.02 -21.96 -23.14
C ARG A 102 16.64 -20.58 -23.66
N VAL A 103 16.57 -19.58 -22.78
CA VAL A 103 16.07 -18.23 -23.10
C VAL A 103 17.22 -17.21 -23.15
N GLY A 104 18.35 -17.52 -22.51
CA GLY A 104 19.55 -16.70 -22.51
C GLY A 104 19.44 -15.52 -21.55
N THR A 105 18.62 -14.53 -21.90
CA THR A 105 18.47 -13.27 -21.16
C THR A 105 17.06 -13.10 -20.59
N TYR A 106 16.93 -12.22 -19.59
CA TYR A 106 15.63 -11.89 -19.01
C TYR A 106 14.68 -11.30 -20.08
N PRO A 107 13.45 -11.84 -20.24
CA PRO A 107 12.62 -11.54 -21.41
C PRO A 107 11.78 -10.26 -21.29
N LEU A 108 11.69 -9.63 -20.11
CA LEU A 108 10.94 -8.39 -19.93
C LEU A 108 11.89 -7.20 -19.85
N ASP A 109 11.57 -6.15 -20.62
CA ASP A 109 12.21 -4.86 -20.44
C ASP A 109 11.70 -4.16 -19.16
N PHE A 110 12.36 -3.06 -18.80
CA PHE A 110 12.01 -2.27 -17.61
C PHE A 110 10.54 -1.84 -17.59
N ALA A 111 9.98 -1.42 -18.73
CA ALA A 111 8.61 -0.90 -18.80
C ALA A 111 7.58 -2.01 -18.58
N ASN A 112 7.76 -3.17 -19.21
CA ASN A 112 6.91 -4.33 -19.01
C ASN A 112 7.04 -4.85 -17.57
N GLN A 113 8.25 -4.86 -17.02
CA GLN A 113 8.48 -5.22 -15.61
C GLN A 113 7.75 -4.27 -14.66
N PHE A 114 7.87 -2.97 -14.91
CA PHE A 114 7.19 -1.92 -14.15
C PHE A 114 5.68 -2.14 -14.14
N ILE A 115 5.09 -2.33 -15.31
CA ILE A 115 3.65 -2.51 -15.44
C ILE A 115 3.22 -3.81 -14.77
N GLN A 116 3.95 -4.90 -14.99
CA GLN A 116 3.58 -6.19 -14.43
C GLN A 116 3.57 -6.17 -12.90
N TRP A 117 4.65 -5.71 -12.27
CA TRP A 117 4.68 -5.60 -10.81
C TRP A 117 3.80 -4.47 -10.29
N GLY A 118 3.69 -3.34 -11.00
CA GLY A 118 2.78 -2.26 -10.64
C GLY A 118 1.33 -2.73 -10.55
N ARG A 119 0.88 -3.61 -11.45
CA ARG A 119 -0.46 -4.23 -11.39
C ARG A 119 -0.63 -5.09 -10.14
N ARG A 120 0.39 -5.88 -9.78
CA ARG A 120 0.36 -6.74 -8.58
C ARG A 120 0.36 -5.92 -7.30
N VAL A 121 1.21 -4.88 -7.24
CA VAL A 121 1.24 -3.89 -6.17
C VAL A 121 -0.13 -3.22 -6.02
N ALA A 122 -0.74 -2.78 -7.12
CA ALA A 122 -2.06 -2.16 -7.10
C ALA A 122 -3.15 -3.09 -6.56
N LEU A 123 -3.08 -4.41 -6.81
CA LEU A 123 -4.03 -5.37 -6.23
C LEU A 123 -3.75 -5.61 -4.75
N HIS A 124 -2.48 -5.66 -4.35
CA HIS A 124 -2.10 -5.83 -2.96
C HIS A 124 -2.54 -4.63 -2.10
N THR A 125 -2.23 -3.41 -2.52
CA THR A 125 -2.60 -2.17 -1.82
C THR A 125 -4.10 -1.84 -1.85
N GLN A 126 -4.92 -2.65 -2.53
CA GLN A 126 -6.38 -2.62 -2.41
C GLN A 126 -6.90 -3.43 -1.22
N ARG A 127 -6.12 -4.39 -0.73
CA ARG A 127 -6.49 -5.27 0.40
C ARG A 127 -5.90 -4.79 1.73
N THR A 128 -4.88 -3.95 1.67
CA THR A 128 -4.22 -3.43 2.88
C THR A 128 -5.04 -2.35 3.56
N ARG A 129 -4.91 -2.27 4.88
CA ARG A 129 -5.54 -1.23 5.71
C ARG A 129 -4.74 0.07 5.76
N TRP A 130 -3.44 0.00 5.48
CA TRP A 130 -2.52 1.14 5.52
C TRP A 130 -2.58 1.95 4.23
N THR A 131 -2.19 3.23 4.32
CA THR A 131 -2.23 4.15 3.18
C THR A 131 -0.95 4.03 2.38
N SER A 132 -1.05 3.55 1.15
CA SER A 132 0.09 3.46 0.23
C SER A 132 0.29 4.76 -0.56
N GLY A 133 1.54 5.18 -0.69
CA GLY A 133 1.97 6.37 -1.44
C GLY A 133 2.39 6.01 -2.85
N ARG A 134 3.68 6.03 -3.12
CA ARG A 134 4.31 5.74 -4.41
C ARG A 134 4.78 4.30 -4.47
N PHE A 135 4.76 3.74 -5.67
CA PHE A 135 5.45 2.49 -6.00
C PHE A 135 6.65 2.82 -6.86
N TYR A 136 7.85 2.51 -6.37
CA TYR A 136 9.11 2.62 -7.10
C TYR A 136 9.55 1.24 -7.60
N LEU A 137 10.00 1.22 -8.85
CA LEU A 137 10.77 0.10 -9.39
C LEU A 137 12.18 0.56 -9.71
N ARG A 138 13.16 -0.17 -9.17
CA ARG A 138 14.58 0.12 -9.31
C ARG A 138 15.30 -1.05 -9.95
N ASP A 139 15.86 -0.82 -11.13
CA ASP A 139 16.76 -1.75 -11.80
C ASP A 139 18.19 -1.49 -11.33
N ILE A 140 18.77 -2.46 -10.61
CA ILE A 140 20.12 -2.36 -10.05
C ILE A 140 21.17 -2.42 -11.17
N SER A 141 20.95 -3.22 -12.21
CA SER A 141 21.91 -3.44 -13.29
C SER A 141 22.14 -2.17 -14.12
N THR A 142 21.07 -1.43 -14.38
CA THR A 142 21.11 -0.22 -15.22
C THR A 142 21.00 1.09 -14.42
N ALA A 143 20.78 1.01 -13.11
CA ALA A 143 20.47 2.15 -12.24
C ALA A 143 19.28 2.98 -12.73
N ARG A 144 18.32 2.33 -13.40
CA ARG A 144 17.07 2.94 -13.87
C ARG A 144 16.01 2.90 -12.79
N GLU A 145 15.32 4.01 -12.61
CA GLU A 145 14.26 4.15 -11.63
C GLU A 145 13.02 4.78 -12.27
N ALA A 146 11.86 4.31 -11.83
CA ALA A 146 10.61 4.97 -12.12
C ALA A 146 9.64 4.76 -10.98
N TRP A 147 8.62 5.60 -10.92
CA TRP A 147 7.54 5.45 -9.95
C TRP A 147 6.18 5.84 -10.49
N ILE A 148 5.15 5.39 -9.79
CA ILE A 148 3.75 5.75 -10.01
C ILE A 148 3.07 5.91 -8.66
N LEU A 149 2.07 6.79 -8.56
CA LEU A 149 1.19 6.81 -7.40
C LEU A 149 0.42 5.48 -7.33
N THR A 150 0.41 4.84 -6.16
CA THR A 150 -0.35 3.59 -5.98
C THR A 150 -1.84 3.80 -6.19
N GLU A 151 -2.37 5.00 -5.93
CA GLU A 151 -3.74 5.37 -6.29
C GLU A 151 -4.00 5.31 -7.79
N ASP A 152 -3.12 5.90 -8.60
CA ASP A 152 -3.20 5.86 -10.07
C ASP A 152 -3.11 4.44 -10.59
N ALA A 153 -2.17 3.65 -10.07
CA ALA A 153 -2.05 2.23 -10.38
C ALA A 153 -3.36 1.47 -10.07
N ARG A 154 -4.01 1.77 -8.94
CA ARG A 154 -5.32 1.19 -8.57
C ARG A 154 -6.43 1.63 -9.52
N LEU A 155 -6.44 2.88 -9.98
CA LEU A 155 -7.40 3.37 -10.97
C LEU A 155 -7.24 2.66 -12.31
N LEU A 156 -6.00 2.45 -12.75
CA LEU A 156 -5.67 1.69 -13.98
C LEU A 156 -6.14 0.23 -13.90
N MET A 157 -6.24 -0.36 -12.70
CA MET A 157 -6.77 -1.71 -12.50
C MET A 157 -8.30 -1.81 -12.53
N GLY A 158 -9.02 -0.68 -12.54
CA GLY A 158 -10.47 -0.60 -12.80
C GLY A 158 -11.36 -1.58 -12.01
N LEU A 159 -12.38 -2.14 -12.68
CA LEU A 159 -13.45 -3.01 -12.17
C LEU A 159 -12.98 -4.26 -11.38
N MET A 160 -11.67 -4.57 -11.37
CA MET A 160 -11.11 -5.66 -10.56
C MET A 160 -11.29 -5.44 -9.05
N ARG A 161 -11.50 -4.19 -8.61
CA ARG A 161 -11.83 -3.84 -7.20
C ARG A 161 -12.99 -4.66 -6.61
N LYS A 162 -13.99 -5.02 -7.41
CA LYS A 162 -15.24 -5.64 -6.90
C LYS A 162 -15.18 -7.17 -6.74
N LYS A 163 -14.09 -7.81 -7.16
CA LYS A 163 -13.98 -9.29 -7.22
C LYS A 163 -12.69 -9.84 -6.60
N LEU A 164 -11.99 -9.05 -5.78
CA LEU A 164 -10.79 -9.55 -5.12
C LEU A 164 -11.14 -10.71 -4.17
N PRO A 165 -10.46 -11.86 -4.28
CA PRO A 165 -10.64 -12.95 -3.33
C PRO A 165 -10.25 -12.52 -1.92
N GLY A 166 -11.06 -12.89 -0.93
CA GLY A 166 -10.75 -12.62 0.49
C GLY A 166 -9.72 -13.58 1.10
N GLU A 167 -9.61 -14.80 0.57
CA GLU A 167 -8.63 -15.81 1.03
C GLU A 167 -7.27 -15.61 0.35
N ASP A 168 -6.18 -15.60 1.12
CA ASP A 168 -4.84 -15.29 0.62
C ASP A 168 -4.33 -16.24 -0.45
N THR A 169 -4.59 -17.55 -0.31
CA THR A 169 -4.18 -18.53 -1.33
C THR A 169 -4.92 -18.35 -2.66
N ARG A 170 -6.17 -17.87 -2.63
CA ARG A 170 -6.92 -17.55 -3.85
C ARG A 170 -6.48 -16.21 -4.43
N PHE A 171 -6.16 -15.26 -3.57
CA PHE A 171 -5.62 -13.97 -3.98
C PHE A 171 -4.27 -14.12 -4.67
N LEU A 172 -3.31 -14.84 -4.09
CA LEU A 172 -2.00 -15.07 -4.71
C LEU A 172 -2.16 -15.76 -6.07
N ARG A 173 -2.98 -16.82 -6.16
CA ARG A 173 -3.30 -17.47 -7.44
C ARG A 173 -3.90 -16.49 -8.46
N PHE A 174 -4.78 -15.59 -8.02
CA PHE A 174 -5.38 -14.57 -8.88
C PHE A 174 -4.35 -13.54 -9.37
N VAL A 175 -3.47 -13.07 -8.50
CA VAL A 175 -2.38 -12.14 -8.82
C VAL A 175 -1.39 -12.76 -9.79
N HIS A 176 -0.98 -14.00 -9.55
CA HIS A 176 -0.02 -14.71 -10.41
C HIS A 176 -0.63 -15.14 -11.75
N ALA A 177 -1.96 -15.26 -11.84
CA ALA A 177 -2.66 -15.48 -13.10
C ALA A 177 -2.72 -14.21 -14.00
N LEU A 178 -2.24 -13.06 -13.54
CA LEU A 178 -2.18 -11.86 -14.39
C LEU A 178 -1.21 -12.09 -15.56
N PRO A 179 -1.65 -11.84 -16.81
CA PRO A 179 -0.76 -12.02 -17.96
C PRO A 179 0.43 -11.05 -17.87
N PRO A 180 1.66 -11.52 -18.17
CA PRO A 180 2.87 -10.69 -18.08
C PRO A 180 2.90 -9.58 -19.13
N TYR A 181 2.17 -9.75 -20.22
CA TYR A 181 2.01 -8.76 -21.28
C TYR A 181 0.64 -8.11 -21.18
N VAL A 182 0.60 -6.80 -21.36
CA VAL A 182 -0.63 -6.01 -21.46
C VAL A 182 -0.84 -5.55 -22.89
N ASP A 183 -2.10 -5.28 -23.25
CA ASP A 183 -2.39 -4.68 -24.55
C ASP A 183 -1.79 -3.26 -24.66
N LEU A 184 -1.59 -2.78 -25.89
CA LEU A 184 -0.95 -1.49 -26.16
C LEU A 184 -1.68 -0.29 -25.54
N ARG A 185 -3.01 -0.37 -25.40
CA ARG A 185 -3.81 0.73 -24.83
C ARG A 185 -3.60 0.80 -23.32
N THR A 186 -3.57 -0.35 -22.67
CA THR A 186 -3.25 -0.47 -21.25
C THR A 186 -1.82 -0.02 -21.02
N MET A 187 -0.85 -0.51 -21.80
CA MET A 187 0.54 -0.07 -21.74
C MET A 187 0.67 1.45 -21.88
N GLY A 188 -0.01 2.03 -22.88
CA GLY A 188 -0.02 3.48 -23.10
C GLY A 188 -0.61 4.27 -21.94
N SER A 189 -1.61 3.72 -21.22
CA SER A 189 -2.17 4.37 -20.04
C SER A 189 -1.20 4.36 -18.86
N TRP A 190 -0.52 3.23 -18.64
CA TRP A 190 0.52 3.11 -17.62
C TRP A 190 1.69 4.05 -17.88
N LEU A 191 2.24 4.04 -19.10
CA LEU A 191 3.40 4.86 -19.47
C LEU A 191 3.16 6.37 -19.33
N ARG A 192 1.91 6.84 -19.40
CA ARG A 192 1.57 8.26 -19.16
C ARG A 192 1.63 8.68 -17.70
N LEU A 193 1.48 7.74 -16.77
CA LEU A 193 1.45 7.98 -15.33
C LEU A 193 2.76 7.57 -14.65
N ILE A 194 3.67 6.93 -15.39
CA ILE A 194 4.99 6.58 -14.90
C ILE A 194 5.88 7.82 -14.93
N HIS A 195 6.46 8.14 -13.77
CA HIS A 195 7.49 9.14 -13.61
C HIS A 195 8.84 8.44 -13.71
N THR A 196 9.52 8.59 -14.85
CA THR A 196 10.88 8.08 -15.03
C THR A 196 11.89 9.06 -14.45
N GLU A 197 12.84 8.56 -13.69
CA GLU A 197 13.92 9.36 -13.15
C GLU A 197 15.24 8.96 -13.79
N ASP A 198 15.98 9.98 -14.22
CA ASP A 198 17.30 9.78 -14.79
C ASP A 198 18.29 9.37 -13.69
N ARG A 199 19.30 8.58 -14.09
CA ARG A 199 20.30 7.98 -13.19
C ARG A 199 20.92 8.99 -12.21
N GLU A 200 21.25 10.19 -12.68
CA GLU A 200 21.88 11.23 -11.88
C GLU A 200 20.92 11.82 -10.83
N LEU A 201 19.66 12.05 -11.22
CA LEU A 201 18.62 12.57 -10.32
C LEU A 201 18.24 11.54 -9.25
N ALA A 202 18.13 10.27 -9.63
CA ALA A 202 17.87 9.18 -8.70
C ALA A 202 19.02 8.98 -7.70
N ASN A 203 20.28 9.07 -8.16
CA ASN A 203 21.45 9.02 -7.28
C ASN A 203 21.48 10.22 -6.31
N HIS A 204 21.20 11.43 -6.82
CA HIS A 204 21.20 12.64 -6.02
C HIS A 204 20.12 12.61 -4.93
N ARG A 205 18.90 12.18 -5.26
CA ARG A 205 17.84 12.01 -4.26
C ARG A 205 18.24 10.98 -3.20
N ARG A 206 18.75 9.82 -3.60
CA ARG A 206 19.22 8.78 -2.66
C ARG A 206 20.27 9.31 -1.70
N GLN A 207 21.15 10.19 -2.19
CA GLN A 207 22.14 10.83 -1.34
C GLN A 207 21.48 11.78 -0.34
N GLN A 208 20.50 12.58 -0.78
CA GLN A 208 19.72 13.44 0.11
C GLN A 208 18.89 12.66 1.13
N GLU A 209 18.29 11.53 0.74
CA GLU A 209 17.55 10.63 1.65
C GLU A 209 18.46 10.07 2.74
N ARG A 210 19.64 9.55 2.36
CA ARG A 210 20.64 9.07 3.33
C ARG A 210 21.15 10.16 4.26
N GLU A 211 21.40 11.35 3.72
CA GLU A 211 21.83 12.50 4.52
C GLU A 211 20.71 12.94 5.47
N ALA A 212 19.44 12.89 5.05
CA ALA A 212 18.29 13.20 5.90
C ALA A 212 18.10 12.16 7.01
N GLU A 213 18.20 10.87 6.71
CA GLU A 213 18.17 9.77 7.69
C GLU A 213 19.30 9.92 8.72
N GLN A 214 20.53 10.14 8.25
CA GLN A 214 21.69 10.32 9.11
C GLN A 214 21.55 11.56 10.01
N ASN A 215 21.03 12.66 9.46
CA ASN A 215 20.77 13.88 10.22
C ASN A 215 19.61 13.74 11.22
N SER A 216 18.60 12.92 10.91
CA SER A 216 17.50 12.61 11.84
C SER A 216 18.01 11.80 13.02
N LEU A 217 18.77 10.73 12.76
CA LEU A 217 19.37 9.89 13.80
C LEU A 217 20.33 10.67 14.70
N LEU A 218 21.06 11.64 14.15
CA LEU A 218 21.95 12.51 14.92
C LEU A 218 21.19 13.51 15.82
N LYS A 219 20.00 13.95 15.43
CA LYS A 219 19.16 14.83 16.27
C LYS A 219 18.55 14.07 17.44
N ASP A 220 18.17 12.82 17.24
CA ASP A 220 17.61 11.96 18.31
C ASP A 220 18.67 11.56 19.36
N LEU A 221 19.96 11.72 19.04
CA LEU A 221 21.09 11.45 19.93
C LEU A 221 21.61 12.69 20.69
N GLN A 222 21.04 13.88 20.46
CA GLN A 222 21.39 15.08 21.24
C GLN A 222 20.45 15.24 22.44
N PRO A 223 20.96 15.21 23.69
CA PRO A 223 20.17 15.29 24.91
C PRO A 223 19.58 16.68 25.20
#